data_AF-A0A7J4QXW1-F1
#
_entry.id   AF-A0A7J4QXW1-F1
#
_cell.length_a   1.000
_cell.length_b   1.000
_cell.length_c   1.000
_cell.angle_alpha   90.00
_cell.angle_beta   90.00
_cell.angle_gamma   90.00
#
_symmetry.space_group_name_H-M   'P 1'
#
loop_
_entity.id
_entity.type
_entity.pdbx_description
1 polymer ?
#
loop_
_entity_poly.entity_id
_entity_poly.type
_entity_poly.pdbx_seq_one_letter_code
_entity_poly.pdbx_strand_id
1 'polypeptide(L)'
;MDNLPNTWEEWISNFEDWQGRVGFDPSWLGDFELSVLFDWERAGDVIEFGDYQGRAKWERALQVPHQSMRDALITMITVQGDTEFASVEQQRHLLASAPTDYDRYAAARIMAEEQRHGWQMAYLL
;
A
#
# COMPACT_ATOMS: atom_id res chain seq x y z
N MET A 1 -18.98 12.95 -0.74
CA MET A 1 -17.58 12.56 -0.95
C MET A 1 -16.79 13.60 -0.22
N ASP A 2 -16.42 13.31 1.03
CA ASP A 2 -15.43 14.16 1.71
C ASP A 2 -14.21 14.26 0.81
N ASN A 3 -13.65 15.46 0.69
CA ASN A 3 -12.61 15.77 -0.29
C ASN A 3 -11.48 14.74 -0.19
N LEU A 4 -11.12 14.13 -1.31
CA LEU A 4 -9.90 13.31 -1.40
C LEU A 4 -8.72 14.15 -0.89
N PRO A 5 -7.77 13.52 -0.15
CA PRO A 5 -6.63 14.26 0.36
C PRO A 5 -5.83 14.87 -0.79
N ASN A 6 -5.49 16.15 -0.66
CA ASN A 6 -4.69 16.89 -1.64
C ASN A 6 -3.22 17.00 -1.23
N THR A 7 -2.90 16.60 0.00
CA THR A 7 -1.54 16.59 0.53
C THR A 7 -1.23 15.26 1.20
N TRP A 8 0.07 14.96 1.32
CA TRP A 8 0.54 13.79 2.06
C TRP A 8 0.13 13.83 3.54
N GLU A 9 0.14 15.01 4.15
CA GLU A 9 -0.30 15.19 5.54
C GLU A 9 -1.79 14.91 5.72
N GLU A 10 -2.63 15.36 4.78
CA GLU A 10 -4.07 15.03 4.77
C GLU A 10 -4.30 13.52 4.58
N TRP A 11 -3.48 12.87 3.74
CA TRP A 11 -3.56 11.42 3.54
C TRP A 11 -3.16 10.67 4.82
N ILE A 12 -2.08 11.07 5.51
CA ILE A 12 -1.67 10.48 6.79
C ILE A 12 -2.79 10.64 7.81
N SER A 13 -3.37 11.84 7.94
CA SER A 13 -4.49 12.07 8.87
C SER A 13 -5.67 11.13 8.57
N ASN A 14 -6.03 10.97 7.29
CA ASN A 14 -7.10 10.06 6.90
C ASN A 14 -6.76 8.60 7.20
N PHE A 15 -5.50 8.21 7.06
CA PHE A 15 -5.01 6.87 7.37
C PHE A 15 -5.09 6.58 8.88
N GLU A 16 -4.64 7.50 9.74
CA GLU A 16 -4.75 7.38 11.20
C GLU A 16 -6.21 7.29 11.66
N ASP A 17 -7.09 8.13 11.08
CA ASP A 17 -8.53 8.07 11.34
C ASP A 17 -9.14 6.73 10.89
N TRP A 18 -8.71 6.21 9.74
CA TRP A 18 -9.14 4.90 9.25
C TRP A 18 -8.68 3.76 10.17
N GLN A 19 -7.44 3.78 10.67
CA GLN A 19 -6.93 2.80 11.64
C GLN A 19 -7.85 2.72 12.87
N GLY A 20 -8.23 3.88 13.41
CA GLY A 20 -9.20 3.96 14.52
C GLY A 20 -10.57 3.37 14.17
N ARG A 21 -11.09 3.63 12.97
CA ARG A 21 -12.39 3.11 12.50
C ARG A 21 -12.41 1.59 12.33
N VAL A 22 -11.31 0.99 11.87
CA VAL A 22 -11.21 -0.46 11.73
C VAL A 22 -10.92 -1.16 13.07
N GLY A 23 -10.67 -0.39 14.13
CA GLY A 23 -10.37 -0.89 15.47
C GLY A 23 -8.94 -1.39 15.60
N PHE A 24 -8.04 -0.88 14.76
CA PHE A 24 -6.61 -1.16 14.85
C PHE A 24 -5.99 -0.23 15.89
N ASP A 25 -5.34 -0.81 16.90
CA ASP A 25 -4.61 -0.05 17.91
C ASP A 25 -3.13 0.09 17.46
N PRO A 26 -2.64 1.32 17.19
CA PRO A 26 -1.27 1.53 16.76
C PRO A 26 -0.22 0.98 17.73
N SER A 27 -0.55 0.79 19.02
CA SER A 27 0.37 0.17 19.98
C SER A 27 0.71 -1.29 19.64
N TRP A 28 -0.14 -1.97 18.86
CA TRP A 28 0.12 -3.32 18.38
C TRP A 28 1.27 -3.41 17.38
N LEU A 29 1.61 -2.27 16.74
CA LEU A 29 2.76 -2.19 15.85
C LEU A 29 4.07 -2.33 16.62
N GLY A 30 4.12 -1.92 17.89
CA GLY A 30 5.35 -1.97 18.68
C GLY A 30 6.47 -1.17 18.02
N ASP A 31 7.51 -1.86 17.58
CA ASP A 31 8.67 -1.32 16.84
C ASP A 31 8.51 -1.37 15.31
N PHE A 32 7.33 -1.78 14.81
CA PHE A 32 7.07 -1.85 13.39
C PHE A 32 6.94 -0.46 12.76
N GLU A 33 7.77 -0.20 11.76
CA GLU A 33 7.79 1.04 11.02
C GLU A 33 7.04 0.90 9.69
N LEU A 34 6.07 1.78 9.46
CA LEU A 34 5.42 1.95 8.14
C LEU A 34 6.40 2.64 7.20
N SER A 35 7.33 1.84 6.67
CA SER A 35 8.37 2.28 5.73
C SER A 35 8.09 1.78 4.33
N VAL A 36 8.50 2.62 3.37
CA VAL A 36 8.47 2.28 1.94
C VAL A 36 9.74 1.54 1.60
N LEU A 37 9.61 0.34 1.01
CA LEU A 37 10.73 -0.52 0.67
C LEU A 37 10.74 -0.81 -0.82
N PHE A 38 11.87 -0.49 -1.46
CA PHE A 38 12.09 -0.74 -2.88
C PHE A 38 13.24 -1.72 -3.08
N ASP A 39 13.05 -2.65 -4.01
CA ASP A 39 14.06 -3.62 -4.42
C ASP A 39 14.60 -3.22 -5.80
N TRP A 40 15.48 -2.22 -5.80
CA TRP A 40 16.08 -1.67 -7.02
C TRP A 40 17.02 -2.67 -7.71
N GLU A 41 17.71 -3.50 -6.93
CA GLU A 41 18.64 -4.51 -7.44
C GLU A 41 17.90 -5.56 -8.28
N ARG A 42 16.78 -6.09 -7.77
CA ARG A 42 15.98 -7.06 -8.52
C ARG A 42 15.21 -6.41 -9.66
N ALA A 43 14.85 -5.13 -9.56
CA ALA A 43 14.18 -4.44 -10.64
C ALA A 43 15.04 -4.42 -11.92
N GLY A 44 16.35 -4.12 -11.82
CA GLY A 44 17.21 -3.98 -13.00
C GLY A 44 16.84 -2.80 -13.90
N ASP A 45 17.62 -2.59 -14.96
CA ASP A 45 17.62 -1.31 -15.69
C ASP A 45 16.81 -1.29 -16.99
N VAL A 46 16.36 -2.46 -17.48
CA VAL A 46 15.71 -2.60 -18.78
C VAL A 46 14.29 -3.14 -18.68
N ILE A 47 13.42 -2.72 -19.60
CA ILE A 47 12.07 -3.27 -19.76
C ILE A 47 12.19 -4.68 -20.35
N GLU A 48 11.61 -5.65 -19.66
CA GLU A 48 11.86 -7.07 -19.93
C GLU A 48 10.91 -7.67 -20.97
N PHE A 49 9.77 -7.03 -21.26
CA PHE A 49 8.74 -7.56 -22.15
C PHE A 49 7.90 -6.47 -22.84
N GLY A 50 7.11 -6.89 -23.83
CA GLY A 50 6.16 -6.03 -24.56
C GLY A 50 6.81 -5.12 -25.60
N ASP A 51 6.07 -4.12 -26.07
CA ASP A 51 6.46 -3.26 -27.20
C ASP A 51 7.72 -2.40 -26.93
N TYR A 52 8.09 -2.23 -25.66
CA TYR A 52 9.25 -1.46 -25.22
C TYR A 52 10.41 -2.33 -24.72
N GLN A 53 10.36 -3.65 -24.93
CA GLN A 53 11.41 -4.57 -24.49
C GLN A 53 12.81 -4.12 -24.94
N GLY A 54 13.78 -4.21 -24.01
CA GLY A 54 15.18 -3.84 -24.24
C GLY A 54 15.48 -2.34 -24.10
N ARG A 55 14.47 -1.50 -23.87
CA ARG A 55 14.68 -0.08 -23.52
C ARG A 55 14.92 0.08 -22.02
N ALA A 56 15.50 1.22 -21.60
CA ALA A 56 15.65 1.54 -20.19
C ALA A 56 14.28 1.65 -19.47
N LYS A 57 14.22 1.24 -18.20
CA LYS A 57 13.04 1.42 -17.35
C LYS A 57 12.74 2.91 -17.14
N TRP A 58 11.46 3.22 -16.89
CA TRP A 58 11.01 4.57 -16.60
C TRP A 58 11.15 4.86 -15.10
N GLU A 59 12.00 5.82 -14.77
CA GLU A 59 12.20 6.35 -13.41
C GLU A 59 11.17 7.44 -13.05
N ARG A 60 10.59 8.09 -14.07
CA ARG A 60 9.64 9.20 -13.90
C ARG A 60 8.41 9.01 -14.77
N ALA A 61 7.24 9.40 -14.28
CA ALA A 61 5.98 9.28 -15.00
C ALA A 61 6.00 9.95 -16.40
N LEU A 62 6.74 11.06 -16.57
CA LEU A 62 6.88 11.74 -17.86
C LEU A 62 7.66 10.95 -18.92
N GLN A 63 8.41 9.91 -18.52
CA GLN A 63 9.08 9.02 -19.47
C GLN A 63 8.12 7.97 -20.05
N VAL A 64 6.97 7.75 -19.40
CA VAL A 64 5.90 6.88 -19.91
C VAL A 64 5.24 7.58 -21.11
N PRO A 65 5.27 6.99 -22.32
CA PRO A 65 5.04 7.73 -23.57
C PRO A 65 3.58 8.15 -23.80
N HIS A 66 2.61 7.34 -23.38
CA HIS A 66 1.20 7.59 -23.65
C HIS A 66 0.43 7.99 -22.38
N GLN A 67 -0.49 8.95 -22.50
CA GLN A 67 -1.36 9.36 -21.38
C GLN A 67 -2.17 8.18 -20.85
N SER A 68 -2.74 7.36 -21.74
CA SER A 68 -3.49 6.15 -21.36
C SER A 68 -2.67 5.16 -20.53
N MET A 69 -1.36 5.05 -20.77
CA MET A 69 -0.47 4.21 -19.97
C MET A 69 -0.26 4.79 -18.57
N ARG A 70 -0.11 6.12 -18.46
CA ARG A 70 -0.02 6.80 -17.16
C ARG A 70 -1.32 6.64 -16.36
N ASP A 71 -2.46 6.83 -17.01
CA ASP A 71 -3.78 6.65 -16.38
C ASP A 71 -4.00 5.20 -15.92
N ALA A 72 -3.54 4.23 -16.73
CA ALA A 72 -3.57 2.82 -16.37
C ALA A 72 -2.64 2.49 -15.18
N LEU A 73 -1.44 3.07 -15.13
CA LEU A 73 -0.52 2.90 -14.00
C LEU A 73 -1.14 3.44 -12.70
N ILE A 74 -1.71 4.65 -12.73
CA ILE A 74 -2.43 5.22 -11.58
C ILE A 74 -3.55 4.28 -11.14
N THR A 75 -4.38 3.83 -12.09
CA THR A 75 -5.47 2.90 -11.80
C THR A 75 -4.98 1.61 -11.17
N MET A 76 -3.90 1.00 -11.69
CA MET A 76 -3.36 -0.24 -11.15
C MET A 76 -2.79 -0.06 -9.74
N ILE A 77 -2.06 1.03 -9.48
CA ILE A 77 -1.53 1.36 -8.15
C ILE A 77 -2.69 1.58 -7.16
N THR A 78 -3.70 2.35 -7.55
CA THR A 78 -4.88 2.60 -6.71
C THR A 78 -5.64 1.33 -6.39
N VAL A 79 -5.93 0.48 -7.39
CA VAL A 79 -6.67 -0.78 -7.18
C VAL A 79 -5.86 -1.73 -6.30
N GLN A 80 -4.54 -1.78 -6.48
CA GLN A 80 -3.68 -2.62 -5.64
C GLN A 80 -3.72 -2.12 -4.18
N GLY A 81 -3.53 -0.82 -3.95
CA GLY A 81 -3.61 -0.25 -2.60
C GLY A 81 -4.98 -0.42 -1.93
N ASP A 82 -6.08 -0.28 -2.68
CA ASP A 82 -7.44 -0.50 -2.19
C ASP A 82 -7.64 -1.93 -1.65
N THR A 83 -7.07 -2.93 -2.33
CA THR A 83 -7.16 -4.32 -1.88
C THR A 83 -6.47 -4.57 -0.54
N GLU A 84 -5.39 -3.85 -0.24
CA GLU A 84 -4.66 -3.98 1.03
C GLU A 84 -5.51 -3.47 2.20
N PHE A 85 -6.13 -2.30 2.06
CA PHE A 85 -7.03 -1.75 3.09
C PHE A 85 -8.28 -2.61 3.26
N ALA A 86 -8.86 -3.09 2.16
CA ALA A 86 -10.02 -3.97 2.20
C ALA A 86 -9.72 -5.29 2.94
N SER A 87 -8.51 -5.82 2.82
CA SER A 87 -8.10 -7.05 3.53
C SER A 87 -8.11 -6.86 5.05
N VAL A 88 -7.63 -5.70 5.54
CA VAL A 88 -7.62 -5.35 6.97
C VAL A 88 -9.05 -5.22 7.49
N GLU A 89 -9.91 -4.53 6.74
CA GLU A 89 -11.32 -4.34 7.08
C GLU A 89 -12.07 -5.67 7.19
N GLN A 90 -11.82 -6.59 6.25
CA GLN A 90 -12.43 -7.93 6.24
C GLN A 90 -11.96 -8.77 7.42
N GLN A 91 -10.66 -8.71 7.75
CA GLN A 91 -10.06 -9.60 8.74
C GLN A 91 -10.17 -9.08 10.17
N ARG A 92 -10.53 -7.82 10.42
CA ARG A 92 -10.55 -7.19 11.76
C ARG A 92 -11.25 -8.02 12.85
N HIS A 93 -12.29 -8.76 12.48
CA HIS A 93 -13.05 -9.60 13.42
C HIS A 93 -12.23 -10.76 14.00
N LEU A 94 -11.18 -11.22 13.30
CA LEU A 94 -10.31 -12.31 13.73
C LEU A 94 -9.54 -11.99 15.01
N LEU A 95 -9.29 -10.70 15.30
CA LEU A 95 -8.60 -10.29 16.53
C LEU A 95 -9.42 -10.62 17.78
N ALA A 96 -10.74 -10.49 17.69
CA ALA A 96 -11.68 -10.76 18.79
C ALA A 96 -11.96 -12.27 18.97
N SER A 97 -11.84 -13.06 17.91
CA SER A 97 -12.14 -14.50 17.90
C SER A 97 -10.90 -15.40 17.79
N ALA A 98 -9.70 -14.84 17.91
CA ALA A 98 -8.45 -15.60 17.83
C ALA A 98 -8.41 -16.74 18.87
N PRO A 99 -8.06 -17.98 18.47
CA PRO A 99 -8.09 -19.14 19.37
C PRO A 99 -6.95 -19.15 20.39
N THR A 100 -5.85 -18.44 20.11
CA THR A 100 -4.74 -18.22 21.05
C THR A 100 -4.21 -16.79 20.96
N ASP A 101 -3.44 -16.35 21.96
CA ASP A 101 -2.75 -15.06 21.92
C ASP A 101 -1.70 -14.98 20.81
N TYR A 102 -1.08 -16.13 20.46
CA TYR A 102 -0.16 -16.22 19.33
C TYR A 102 -0.88 -15.95 18.01
N ASP A 103 -2.06 -16.53 17.81
CA ASP A 103 -2.86 -16.31 16.59
C ASP A 103 -3.34 -14.85 16.51
N ARG A 104 -3.71 -14.24 17.64
CA ARG A 104 -4.04 -12.81 17.71
C ARG A 104 -2.85 -11.95 17.29
N TYR A 105 -1.66 -12.25 17.81
CA TYR A 105 -0.43 -11.55 17.45
C TYR A 105 -0.11 -11.71 15.96
N ALA A 106 -0.20 -12.93 15.42
CA ALA A 106 0.04 -13.20 14.01
C ALA A 106 -0.95 -12.44 13.10
N ALA A 107 -2.24 -12.43 13.45
CA ALA A 107 -3.26 -11.66 12.73
C ALA A 107 -2.98 -10.15 12.76
N ALA A 108 -2.60 -9.60 13.92
CA ALA A 108 -2.22 -8.20 14.04
C ALA A 108 -0.98 -7.85 13.20
N ARG A 109 0.03 -8.74 13.16
CA ARG A 109 1.21 -8.58 12.31
C ARG A 109 0.88 -8.61 10.83
N ILE A 110 0.00 -9.50 10.37
CA ILE A 110 -0.47 -9.51 8.98
C ILE A 110 -1.15 -8.19 8.66
N MET A 111 -2.10 -7.74 9.48
CA MET A 111 -2.78 -6.46 9.27
C MET A 111 -1.81 -5.27 9.22
N ALA A 112 -0.72 -5.30 10.01
CA ALA A 112 0.31 -4.27 9.95
C ALA A 112 1.07 -4.25 8.61
N GLU A 113 1.40 -5.42 8.07
CA GLU A 113 2.06 -5.52 6.75
C GLU A 113 1.14 -5.06 5.62
N GLU A 114 -0.15 -5.41 5.64
CA GLU A 114 -1.10 -4.93 4.61
C GLU A 114 -1.25 -3.41 4.66
N GLN A 115 -1.24 -2.82 5.86
CA GLN A 115 -1.21 -1.36 6.00
C GLN A 115 0.08 -0.75 5.42
N ARG A 116 1.24 -1.40 5.62
CA ARG A 116 2.51 -0.98 5.01
C ARG A 116 2.45 -1.08 3.47
N HIS A 117 1.78 -2.09 2.92
CA HIS A 117 1.56 -2.20 1.48
C HIS A 117 0.70 -1.05 0.94
N GLY A 118 -0.43 -0.75 1.61
CA GLY A 118 -1.28 0.40 1.28
C GLY A 118 -0.53 1.74 1.37
N TRP A 119 0.29 1.91 2.41
CA TRP A 119 1.18 3.06 2.59
C TRP A 119 2.19 3.21 1.43
N GLN A 120 2.78 2.10 0.99
CA GLN A 120 3.71 2.08 -0.14
C GLN A 120 3.04 2.45 -1.46
N MET A 121 1.78 2.06 -1.69
CA MET A 121 1.03 2.50 -2.86
C MET A 121 0.69 3.99 -2.80
N ALA A 122 0.31 4.49 -1.63
CA ALA A 122 0.03 5.91 -1.44
C ALA A 122 1.28 6.78 -1.66
N TYR A 123 2.47 6.31 -1.28
CA TYR A 123 3.72 6.99 -1.57
C TYR A 123 4.02 7.12 -3.08
N LEU A 124 3.54 6.19 -3.90
CA LEU A 124 3.74 6.22 -5.36
C LEU A 124 2.80 7.21 -6.09
N LEU A 125 1.70 7.61 -5.44
CA LEU A 125 0.67 8.50 -6.00
C LEU A 125 0.95 9.97 -5.65
#